data_AF-A0A8T5RA17-F1
#
_entry.id   AF-A0A8T5RA17-F1
#
_cell.length_a   1.000
_cell.length_b   1.000
_cell.length_c   1.000
_cell.angle_alpha   90.00
_cell.angle_beta   90.00
_cell.angle_gamma   90.00
#
_symmetry.space_group_name_H-M   'P 1'
#
loop_
_entity.id
_entity.type
_entity.pdbx_description
1 polymer ?
#
loop_
_entity_poly.entity_id
_entity_poly.type
_entity_poly.pdbx_seq_one_letter_code
_entity_poly.pdbx_strand_id
1 'polypeptide(L)'
;MSYRKLQQRLDTLPIGFPATNSGVELRILKALFTPKEAEIAVKMSFIPESVEKIYRRVKKLVSSKEELNEILDNMYHNGAINLQRTDEGNGEEIRYHLAFLAVGMYEYQVGTLTKDFYEDIEDYFDEAYRDEVISTKINQLRTIPIEESITPEHNIATFDELSEIIKKTNKIAVMECICQKGKELLNKPCKQTDMREHCFALNNSAQHVVDLNNGKFVTSDEALIIFKKAQEEGLILQP
;
A
#
# COMPACT_ATOMS: atom_id res chain seq x y z
N MET A 1 -5.45 11.43 21.71
CA MET A 1 -6.59 12.02 20.97
C MET A 1 -6.35 12.11 19.46
N SER A 2 -5.13 12.43 18.98
CA SER A 2 -4.80 12.51 17.55
C SER A 2 -4.95 11.18 16.81
N TYR A 3 -4.36 10.09 17.30
CA TYR A 3 -4.42 8.78 16.63
C TYR A 3 -5.83 8.22 16.48
N ARG A 4 -6.71 8.40 17.47
CA ARG A 4 -8.12 7.98 17.36
C ARG A 4 -8.86 8.78 16.29
N LYS A 5 -8.57 10.07 16.14
CA LYS A 5 -9.12 10.89 15.06
C LYS A 5 -8.57 10.46 13.70
N LEU A 6 -7.29 10.09 13.63
CA LEU A 6 -6.70 9.56 12.40
C LEU A 6 -7.33 8.23 12.00
N GLN A 7 -7.48 7.30 12.95
CA GLN A 7 -8.21 6.05 12.76
C GLN A 7 -9.60 6.34 12.18
N GLN A 8 -10.41 7.18 12.85
CA GLN A 8 -11.74 7.55 12.36
C GLN A 8 -11.73 8.18 10.97
N ARG A 9 -10.66 8.91 10.61
CA ARG A 9 -10.52 9.49 9.27
C ARG A 9 -10.22 8.41 8.24
N LEU A 10 -9.28 7.51 8.52
CA LEU A 10 -8.94 6.38 7.64
C LEU A 10 -10.12 5.42 7.50
N ASP A 11 -10.97 5.32 8.52
CA ASP A 11 -12.21 4.53 8.49
C ASP A 11 -13.31 5.10 7.59
N THR A 12 -13.11 6.32 7.06
CA THR A 12 -14.01 6.89 6.03
C THR A 12 -13.58 6.60 4.60
N LEU A 13 -12.46 5.91 4.42
CA LEU A 13 -11.93 5.58 3.10
C LEU A 13 -12.71 4.40 2.46
N PRO A 14 -12.60 4.19 1.14
CA PRO A 14 -13.24 3.08 0.44
C PRO A 14 -13.03 1.69 1.06
N ILE A 15 -11.84 1.48 1.63
CA ILE A 15 -11.55 0.39 2.56
C ILE A 15 -11.21 1.06 3.87
N GLY A 16 -12.02 0.80 4.88
CA GLY A 16 -11.92 1.41 6.19
C GLY A 16 -10.69 1.00 6.98
N PHE A 17 -10.64 1.50 8.20
CA PHE A 17 -9.59 1.24 9.19
C PHE A 17 -10.32 1.11 10.54
N PRO A 18 -11.09 0.02 10.72
CA PRO A 18 -12.01 -0.14 11.84
C PRO A 18 -11.30 -0.06 13.18
N ALA A 19 -12.01 0.47 14.17
CA ALA A 19 -11.55 0.44 15.56
C ALA A 19 -11.63 -0.97 16.14
N THR A 20 -10.71 -1.32 17.02
CA THR A 20 -10.69 -2.63 17.68
C THR A 20 -10.85 -2.51 19.20
N ASN A 21 -11.18 -3.62 19.86
CA ASN A 21 -11.24 -3.66 21.31
C ASN A 21 -9.83 -3.70 21.91
N SER A 22 -8.88 -4.37 21.24
CA SER A 22 -7.48 -4.46 21.68
C SER A 22 -6.70 -3.15 21.53
N GLY A 23 -7.18 -2.23 20.69
CA GLY A 23 -6.49 -0.99 20.35
C GLY A 23 -5.27 -1.19 19.45
N VAL A 24 -5.15 -2.36 18.79
CA VAL A 24 -4.03 -2.69 17.89
C VAL A 24 -3.90 -1.73 16.72
N GLU A 25 -5.02 -1.25 16.19
CA GLU A 25 -5.09 -0.25 15.12
C GLU A 25 -4.40 1.06 15.54
N LEU A 26 -4.47 1.43 16.83
CA LEU A 26 -3.76 2.60 17.33
C LEU A 26 -2.26 2.37 17.51
N ARG A 27 -1.81 1.13 17.74
CA ARG A 27 -0.38 0.79 17.82
C ARG A 27 0.25 0.87 16.43
N ILE A 28 -0.43 0.32 15.42
CA ILE A 28 -0.06 0.46 14.01
C ILE A 28 0.09 1.95 13.63
N LEU A 29 -0.90 2.79 13.93
CA LEU A 29 -0.81 4.22 13.60
C LEU A 29 0.32 4.95 14.34
N LYS A 30 0.69 4.52 15.55
CA LYS A 30 1.83 5.10 16.29
C LYS A 30 3.17 4.68 15.72
N ALA A 31 3.26 3.49 15.11
CA ALA A 31 4.46 3.05 14.40
C ALA A 31 4.67 3.84 13.09
N LEU A 32 3.57 4.26 12.44
CA LEU A 32 3.61 4.93 11.13
C LEU A 32 3.63 6.47 11.21
N PHE A 33 3.11 7.06 12.29
CA PHE A 33 2.95 8.51 12.41
C PHE A 33 3.42 9.02 13.76
N THR A 34 4.16 10.13 13.76
CA THR A 34 4.30 10.98 14.94
C THR A 34 2.95 11.63 15.30
N PRO A 35 2.77 12.12 16.54
CA PRO A 35 1.51 12.76 16.93
C PRO A 35 1.14 13.97 16.05
N LYS A 36 2.14 14.73 15.58
CA LYS A 36 1.94 15.92 14.72
C LYS A 36 1.54 15.53 13.31
N GLU A 37 2.22 14.55 12.73
CA GLU A 37 1.86 13.97 11.44
C GLU A 37 0.44 13.41 11.46
N ALA A 38 0.05 12.70 12.52
CA ALA A 38 -1.31 12.19 12.66
C ALA A 38 -2.37 13.31 12.67
N GLU A 39 -2.09 14.46 13.30
CA GLU A 39 -2.99 15.61 13.27
C GLU A 39 -3.12 16.25 11.88
N ILE A 40 -2.03 16.27 11.10
CA ILE A 40 -2.02 16.74 9.71
C ILE A 40 -2.77 15.76 8.82
N ALA A 41 -2.50 14.45 8.94
CA ALA A 41 -3.12 13.39 8.15
C ALA A 41 -4.66 13.34 8.33
N VAL A 42 -5.16 13.65 9.53
CA VAL A 42 -6.62 13.83 9.77
C VAL A 42 -7.25 14.87 8.83
N LYS A 43 -6.48 15.85 8.36
CA LYS A 43 -6.92 16.94 7.47
C LYS A 43 -6.56 16.70 5.99
N MET A 44 -6.03 15.53 5.65
CA MET A 44 -5.69 15.16 4.28
C MET A 44 -6.87 14.47 3.57
N SER A 45 -6.86 14.57 2.24
CA SER A 45 -7.76 13.84 1.36
C SER A 45 -7.15 12.50 0.94
N PHE A 46 -8.00 11.56 0.54
CA PHE A 46 -7.57 10.36 -0.18
C PHE A 46 -7.35 10.61 -1.67
N ILE A 47 -7.87 11.74 -2.17
CA ILE A 47 -7.58 12.26 -3.51
C ILE A 47 -6.30 13.10 -3.45
N PRO A 48 -5.37 12.97 -4.41
CA PRO A 48 -4.15 13.79 -4.51
C PRO A 48 -4.43 15.30 -4.44
N GLU A 49 -3.73 15.99 -3.55
CA GLU A 49 -3.82 17.44 -3.40
C GLU A 49 -2.43 18.09 -3.31
N SER A 50 -2.30 19.31 -3.85
CA SER A 50 -1.08 20.09 -3.72
C SER A 50 -0.84 20.54 -2.28
N VAL A 51 0.43 20.79 -1.94
CA VAL A 51 0.86 21.29 -0.62
C VAL A 51 0.10 22.57 -0.24
N GLU A 52 -0.14 23.47 -1.21
CA GLU A 52 -0.91 24.71 -1.01
C GLU A 52 -2.32 24.44 -0.49
N LYS A 53 -3.01 23.44 -1.05
CA LYS A 53 -4.37 23.09 -0.66
C LYS A 53 -4.41 22.45 0.73
N ILE A 54 -3.44 21.60 1.05
CA ILE A 54 -3.29 21.00 2.38
C ILE A 54 -2.98 22.10 3.42
N TYR A 55 -2.05 23.00 3.12
CA TYR A 55 -1.64 24.10 4.00
C TYR A 55 -2.81 24.96 4.45
N ARG A 56 -3.75 25.29 3.56
CA ARG A 56 -4.96 26.06 3.92
C ARG A 56 -5.75 25.45 5.07
N ARG A 57 -5.74 24.11 5.19
CA ARG A 57 -6.44 23.38 6.26
C ARG A 57 -5.61 23.20 7.53
N VAL A 58 -4.28 23.15 7.41
CA VAL A 58 -3.37 22.81 8.51
C VAL A 58 -2.48 23.95 8.98
N LYS A 59 -2.62 25.17 8.46
CA LYS A 59 -1.80 26.36 8.80
C LYS A 59 -1.68 26.72 10.30
N LYS A 60 -2.49 26.12 11.17
CA LYS A 60 -2.41 26.29 12.64
C LYS A 60 -1.55 25.22 13.33
N LEU A 61 -1.17 24.16 12.59
CA LEU A 61 -0.38 23.02 13.05
C LEU A 61 1.09 23.11 12.60
N VAL A 62 1.39 24.04 11.69
CA VAL A 62 2.70 24.29 11.10
C VAL A 62 2.96 25.80 11.07
N SER A 63 4.22 26.18 11.09
CA SER A 63 4.70 27.57 11.10
C SER A 63 4.84 28.13 9.69
N SER A 64 5.08 27.29 8.68
CA SER A 64 5.20 27.68 7.28
C SER A 64 4.79 26.58 6.30
N LYS A 65 4.77 26.89 5.00
CA LYS A 65 4.50 25.91 3.94
C LYS A 65 5.68 24.96 3.75
N GLU A 66 6.89 25.47 3.94
CA GLU A 66 8.14 24.73 3.84
C GLU A 66 8.18 23.64 4.92
N GLU A 67 7.84 23.99 6.17
CA GLU A 67 7.70 23.01 7.26
C GLU A 67 6.63 21.95 6.94
N LEU A 68 5.49 22.34 6.36
CA LEU A 68 4.49 21.36 5.94
C LEU A 68 5.05 20.42 4.86
N ASN A 69 5.79 20.95 3.89
CA ASN A 69 6.38 20.14 2.83
C ASN A 69 7.37 19.12 3.40
N GLU A 70 8.24 19.52 4.34
CA GLU A 70 9.15 18.60 5.04
C GLU A 70 8.38 17.51 5.80
N ILE A 71 7.30 17.86 6.50
CA ILE A 71 6.48 16.87 7.23
C ILE A 71 5.78 15.90 6.26
N LEU A 72 5.23 16.39 5.15
CA LEU A 72 4.60 15.54 4.13
C LEU A 72 5.64 14.61 3.49
N ASP A 73 6.83 15.12 3.18
CA ASP A 73 7.92 14.34 2.60
C ASP A 73 8.42 13.26 3.57
N ASN A 74 8.53 13.57 4.87
CA ASN A 74 8.86 12.57 5.89
C ASN A 74 7.78 11.49 6.01
N MET A 75 6.49 11.85 6.02
CA MET A 75 5.41 10.86 6.02
C MET A 75 5.45 9.98 4.77
N TYR A 76 5.78 10.55 3.60
CA TYR A 76 5.91 9.81 2.35
C TYR A 76 7.07 8.81 2.43
N HIS A 77 8.26 9.25 2.85
CA HIS A 77 9.45 8.40 3.00
C HIS A 77 9.34 7.38 4.14
N ASN A 78 8.45 7.60 5.11
CA ASN A 78 8.09 6.61 6.12
C ASN A 78 7.02 5.61 5.62
N GLY A 79 6.55 5.75 4.38
CA GLY A 79 5.49 4.90 3.82
C GLY A 79 4.11 5.12 4.44
N ALA A 80 3.87 6.26 5.10
CA ALA A 80 2.63 6.54 5.82
C ALA A 80 1.56 7.22 4.94
N ILE A 81 1.97 7.88 3.86
CA ILE A 81 1.09 8.53 2.87
C ILE A 81 1.60 8.27 1.45
N ASN A 82 0.77 8.59 0.45
CA ASN A 82 1.14 8.51 -0.95
C ASN A 82 1.54 9.88 -1.53
N LEU A 83 2.37 9.82 -2.57
CA LEU A 83 2.76 10.94 -3.43
C LEU A 83 2.38 10.60 -4.88
N GLN A 84 1.78 11.57 -5.56
CA GLN A 84 1.54 11.53 -6.99
C GLN A 84 2.35 12.63 -7.68
N ARG A 85 3.10 12.23 -8.70
CA ARG A 85 3.79 13.15 -9.62
C ARG A 85 2.92 13.30 -10.86
N THR A 86 2.50 14.53 -11.17
CA THR A 86 1.78 14.85 -12.40
C THR A 86 2.61 15.78 -13.26
N ASP A 87 2.82 15.41 -14.52
CA ASP A 87 3.40 16.31 -15.51
C ASP A 87 2.26 16.99 -16.27
N GLU A 88 1.94 18.24 -15.90
CA GLU A 88 0.92 19.05 -16.56
C GLU A 88 1.52 19.97 -17.65
N GLY A 89 2.72 19.65 -18.17
CA GLY A 89 3.37 20.39 -19.26
C GLY A 89 4.00 21.74 -18.85
N ASN A 90 3.81 22.16 -17.59
CA ASN A 90 4.44 23.34 -16.97
C ASN A 90 5.49 22.95 -15.90
N GLY A 91 5.90 21.68 -15.87
CA GLY A 91 6.76 21.10 -14.85
C GLY A 91 6.04 20.02 -14.03
N GLU A 92 6.84 19.28 -13.27
CA GLU A 92 6.32 18.24 -12.37
C GLU A 92 5.65 18.88 -11.14
N GLU A 93 4.36 18.59 -10.95
CA GLU A 93 3.64 18.94 -9.73
C GLU A 93 3.57 17.72 -8.79
N ILE A 94 3.95 17.95 -7.53
CA ILE A 94 3.86 16.96 -6.46
C ILE A 94 2.55 17.15 -5.69
N ARG A 95 1.78 16.07 -5.58
CA ARG A 95 0.51 16.03 -4.83
C ARG A 95 0.56 14.90 -3.79
N TYR A 96 0.05 15.14 -2.60
CA TYR A 96 0.03 14.17 -1.50
C TYR A 96 -1.40 13.71 -1.19
N HIS A 97 -1.56 12.47 -0.73
CA HIS A 97 -2.84 11.94 -0.24
C HIS A 97 -2.67 10.79 0.74
N LEU A 98 -3.76 10.48 1.46
CA LEU A 98 -3.81 9.32 2.36
C LEU A 98 -3.59 8.01 1.59
N ALA A 99 -2.89 7.08 2.24
CA ALA A 99 -2.73 5.69 1.81
C ALA A 99 -3.73 4.78 2.55
N PHE A 100 -4.12 3.68 1.90
CA PHE A 100 -4.80 2.58 2.58
C PHE A 100 -3.82 1.82 3.47
N LEU A 101 -4.33 0.95 4.37
CA LEU A 101 -3.45 0.07 5.13
C LEU A 101 -2.78 -0.97 4.22
N ALA A 102 -3.57 -1.89 3.64
CA ALA A 102 -3.08 -2.81 2.62
C ALA A 102 -3.16 -2.18 1.23
N VAL A 103 -2.30 -2.63 0.33
CA VAL A 103 -1.98 -1.95 -0.93
C VAL A 103 -1.58 -0.48 -0.65
N GLY A 104 -0.71 -0.30 0.34
CA GLY A 104 -0.33 1.01 0.86
C GLY A 104 0.63 0.91 2.03
N MET A 105 0.22 1.47 3.18
CA MET A 105 1.09 1.69 4.33
C MET A 105 1.83 0.44 4.79
N TYR A 106 1.15 -0.72 4.76
CA TYR A 106 1.72 -2.01 5.15
C TYR A 106 2.84 -2.42 4.19
N GLU A 107 2.59 -2.55 2.89
CA GLU A 107 3.57 -2.98 1.89
C GLU A 107 4.79 -2.05 1.83
N TYR A 108 4.59 -0.76 2.10
CA TYR A 108 5.67 0.22 2.17
C TYR A 108 6.61 0.03 3.36
N GLN A 109 6.31 -0.85 4.31
CA GLN A 109 7.22 -1.22 5.39
C GLN A 109 8.14 -2.41 5.05
N VAL A 110 8.08 -2.96 3.83
CA VAL A 110 8.84 -4.19 3.51
C VAL A 110 10.35 -4.07 3.80
N GLY A 111 10.98 -2.92 3.56
CA GLY A 111 12.40 -2.68 3.84
C GLY A 111 12.74 -2.50 5.33
N THR A 112 11.77 -2.08 6.14
CA THR A 112 11.93 -1.71 7.56
C THR A 112 11.13 -2.59 8.52
N LEU A 113 10.54 -3.68 8.02
CA LEU A 113 9.60 -4.52 8.75
C LEU A 113 10.21 -5.07 10.04
N THR A 114 9.51 -4.83 11.16
CA THR A 114 9.88 -5.37 12.47
C THR A 114 8.92 -6.46 12.90
N LYS A 115 9.38 -7.32 13.82
CA LYS A 115 8.56 -8.39 14.38
C LYS A 115 7.30 -7.83 15.05
N ASP A 116 7.47 -6.86 15.94
CA ASP A 116 6.38 -6.26 16.71
C ASP A 116 5.33 -5.61 15.79
N PHE A 117 5.77 -4.90 14.75
CA PHE A 117 4.85 -4.31 13.78
C PHE A 117 4.08 -5.39 13.01
N TYR A 118 4.74 -6.47 12.61
CA TYR A 118 4.08 -7.55 11.89
C TYR A 118 3.09 -8.34 12.78
N GLU A 119 3.41 -8.54 14.06
CA GLU A 119 2.48 -9.12 15.04
C GLU A 119 1.23 -8.24 15.20
N ASP A 120 1.39 -6.91 15.32
CA ASP A 120 0.27 -5.98 15.36
C ASP A 120 -0.58 -6.02 14.06
N ILE A 121 0.04 -6.16 12.89
CA ILE A 121 -0.67 -6.31 11.61
C ILE A 121 -1.51 -7.60 11.59
N GLU A 122 -0.95 -8.73 12.02
CA GLU A 122 -1.66 -10.01 12.08
C GLU A 122 -2.85 -9.95 13.04
N ASP A 123 -2.64 -9.43 14.25
CA ASP A 123 -3.70 -9.23 15.24
C ASP A 123 -4.82 -8.32 14.68
N TYR A 124 -4.45 -7.25 13.97
CA TYR A 124 -5.42 -6.35 13.38
C TYR A 124 -6.20 -6.97 12.21
N PHE A 125 -5.52 -7.76 11.38
CA PHE A 125 -6.13 -8.47 10.27
C PHE A 125 -7.16 -9.47 10.77
N ASP A 126 -6.85 -10.22 11.82
CA ASP A 126 -7.75 -11.20 12.39
C ASP A 126 -8.88 -10.59 13.22
N GLU A 127 -8.65 -9.47 13.94
CA GLU A 127 -9.68 -8.85 14.78
C GLU A 127 -10.70 -8.01 13.97
N ALA A 128 -10.27 -7.33 12.88
CA ALA A 128 -11.17 -6.40 12.19
C ALA A 128 -10.90 -6.20 10.69
N TYR A 129 -9.65 -6.10 10.24
CA TYR A 129 -9.37 -5.61 8.88
C TYR A 129 -9.78 -6.61 7.78
N ARG A 130 -9.71 -7.93 8.04
CA ARG A 130 -10.17 -8.95 7.08
C ARG A 130 -11.67 -8.80 6.75
N ASP A 131 -12.50 -8.57 7.77
CA ASP A 131 -13.94 -8.40 7.59
C ASP A 131 -14.27 -7.12 6.82
N GLU A 132 -13.51 -6.05 7.05
CA GLU A 132 -13.62 -4.79 6.31
C GLU A 132 -13.33 -4.98 4.81
N VAL A 133 -12.23 -5.68 4.47
CA VAL A 133 -11.84 -5.95 3.08
C VAL A 133 -12.86 -6.83 2.35
N ILE A 134 -13.47 -7.80 3.04
CA ILE A 134 -14.46 -8.71 2.44
C ILE A 134 -15.84 -8.04 2.30
N SER A 135 -16.21 -7.17 3.24
CA SER A 135 -17.54 -6.56 3.28
C SER A 135 -17.67 -5.31 2.42
N THR A 136 -16.56 -4.65 2.07
CA THR A 136 -16.60 -3.48 1.18
C THR A 136 -17.11 -3.85 -0.22
N LYS A 137 -17.86 -2.93 -0.83
CA LYS A 137 -18.36 -3.09 -2.21
C LYS A 137 -17.27 -2.88 -3.26
N ILE A 138 -16.12 -2.33 -2.87
CA ILE A 138 -14.98 -2.07 -3.75
C ILE A 138 -13.94 -3.14 -3.48
N ASN A 139 -13.83 -4.10 -4.39
CA ASN A 139 -12.83 -5.14 -4.26
C ASN A 139 -11.44 -4.60 -4.68
N GLN A 140 -10.54 -4.43 -3.70
CA GLN A 140 -9.16 -3.98 -3.93
C GLN A 140 -8.29 -5.02 -4.65
N LEU A 141 -8.64 -6.32 -4.56
CA LEU A 141 -7.85 -7.42 -5.11
C LEU A 141 -8.75 -8.36 -5.94
N ARG A 142 -8.40 -8.60 -7.21
CA ARG A 142 -9.14 -9.52 -8.08
C ARG A 142 -8.33 -10.78 -8.32
N THR A 143 -8.88 -11.95 -8.02
CA THR A 143 -8.17 -13.22 -8.24
C THR A 143 -8.10 -13.57 -9.73
N ILE A 144 -6.89 -13.82 -10.22
CA ILE A 144 -6.64 -14.48 -11.52
C ILE A 144 -6.46 -15.98 -11.26
N PRO A 145 -7.21 -16.85 -11.97
CA PRO A 145 -7.19 -18.29 -11.78
C PRO A 145 -5.94 -18.86 -12.46
N ILE A 146 -5.43 -19.95 -11.90
CA ILE A 146 -4.22 -20.62 -12.39
C ILE A 146 -4.55 -21.54 -13.59
N GLU A 147 -5.83 -21.82 -13.85
CA GLU A 147 -6.30 -22.68 -14.94
C GLU A 147 -7.13 -21.89 -15.97
N GLU A 148 -6.69 -21.91 -17.24
CA GLU A 148 -7.36 -21.29 -18.41
C GLU A 148 -8.77 -21.84 -18.71
N SER A 149 -9.31 -22.77 -17.91
CA SER A 149 -10.47 -23.60 -18.29
C SER A 149 -11.67 -23.55 -17.34
N ILE A 150 -11.86 -22.45 -16.60
CA ILE A 150 -13.08 -22.28 -15.80
C ILE A 150 -14.16 -21.63 -16.68
N THR A 151 -15.27 -22.37 -16.89
CA THR A 151 -16.50 -21.86 -17.53
C THR A 151 -16.94 -20.52 -16.93
N PRO A 152 -17.33 -19.53 -17.75
CA PRO A 152 -17.50 -18.15 -17.31
C PRO A 152 -18.83 -17.96 -16.57
N GLU A 153 -18.80 -18.09 -15.24
CA GLU A 153 -19.89 -17.57 -14.39
C GLU A 153 -19.50 -16.32 -13.60
N HIS A 154 -18.21 -15.93 -13.61
CA HIS A 154 -17.75 -14.66 -13.04
C HIS A 154 -16.66 -14.05 -13.95
N ASN A 155 -16.67 -12.72 -14.10
CA ASN A 155 -15.66 -11.94 -14.85
C ASN A 155 -14.30 -12.02 -14.14
N ILE A 156 -13.67 -13.17 -14.28
CA ILE A 156 -12.38 -13.51 -13.72
C ILE A 156 -11.35 -13.19 -14.80
N ALA A 157 -10.35 -12.35 -14.46
CA ALA A 157 -9.34 -11.95 -15.43
C ALA A 157 -8.46 -13.15 -15.82
N THR A 158 -8.20 -13.34 -17.11
CA THR A 158 -7.31 -14.43 -17.59
C THR A 158 -5.83 -14.03 -17.49
N PHE A 159 -4.92 -15.00 -17.55
CA PHE A 159 -3.48 -14.73 -17.59
C PHE A 159 -3.09 -13.87 -18.81
N ASP A 160 -3.76 -14.07 -19.95
CA ASP A 160 -3.56 -13.24 -21.14
C ASP A 160 -3.97 -11.79 -20.91
N GLU A 161 -5.06 -11.54 -20.18
CA GLU A 161 -5.49 -10.18 -19.83
C GLU A 161 -4.49 -9.50 -18.88
N LEU A 162 -3.94 -10.23 -17.90
CA LEU A 162 -2.85 -9.72 -17.06
C LEU A 162 -1.63 -9.37 -17.91
N SER A 163 -1.25 -10.24 -18.83
CA SER A 163 -0.10 -10.01 -19.70
C SER A 163 -0.26 -8.73 -20.52
N GLU A 164 -1.46 -8.46 -21.02
CA GLU A 164 -1.78 -7.22 -21.73
C GLU A 164 -1.79 -5.98 -20.81
N ILE A 165 -2.25 -6.10 -19.56
CA ILE A 165 -2.16 -5.02 -18.56
C ILE A 165 -0.70 -4.66 -18.29
N ILE A 166 0.14 -5.66 -18.08
CA ILE A 166 1.57 -5.50 -17.78
C ILE A 166 2.32 -4.87 -18.95
N LYS A 167 2.04 -5.28 -20.19
CA LYS A 167 2.62 -4.66 -21.38
C LYS A 167 2.21 -3.19 -21.58
N LYS A 168 1.01 -2.80 -21.12
CA LYS A 168 0.49 -1.43 -21.19
C LYS A 168 0.91 -0.57 -19.99
N THR A 169 1.56 -1.15 -18.99
CA THR A 169 1.97 -0.45 -17.79
C THR A 169 3.31 0.24 -18.02
N ASN A 170 3.39 1.53 -17.66
CA ASN A 170 4.58 2.34 -17.92
C ASN A 170 5.73 2.05 -16.94
N LYS A 171 5.41 1.81 -15.66
CA LYS A 171 6.38 1.54 -14.60
C LYS A 171 5.96 0.31 -13.83
N ILE A 172 6.86 -0.66 -13.69
CA ILE A 172 6.63 -1.89 -12.95
C ILE A 172 7.79 -2.03 -11.97
N ALA A 173 7.47 -2.24 -10.69
CA ALA A 173 8.45 -2.56 -9.68
C ALA A 173 8.12 -3.88 -9.01
N VAL A 174 9.17 -4.63 -8.67
CA VAL A 174 9.08 -5.82 -7.84
C VAL A 174 9.74 -5.55 -6.49
N MET A 175 9.13 -6.07 -5.43
CA MET A 175 9.63 -6.03 -4.05
C MET A 175 9.53 -7.41 -3.40
N GLU A 176 10.23 -7.58 -2.28
CA GLU A 176 10.07 -8.77 -1.45
C GLU A 176 8.61 -8.94 -1.02
N CYS A 177 8.16 -10.18 -0.90
CA CYS A 177 6.84 -10.45 -0.35
C CYS A 177 6.82 -10.16 1.15
N ILE A 178 6.17 -9.05 1.51
CA ILE A 178 6.09 -8.58 2.90
C ILE A 178 5.47 -9.63 3.83
N CYS A 179 4.48 -10.40 3.35
CA CYS A 179 3.87 -11.48 4.12
C CYS A 179 4.86 -12.61 4.41
N GLN A 180 5.70 -13.00 3.44
CA GLN A 180 6.74 -13.99 3.69
C GLN A 180 7.77 -13.49 4.68
N LYS A 181 8.25 -12.26 4.47
CA LYS A 181 9.22 -11.60 5.34
C LYS A 181 8.71 -11.51 6.78
N GLY A 182 7.45 -11.09 6.95
CA GLY A 182 6.80 -11.02 8.25
C GLY A 182 6.71 -12.39 8.93
N LYS A 183 6.22 -13.41 8.21
CA LYS A 183 6.14 -14.77 8.76
C LYS A 183 7.50 -15.35 9.17
N GLU A 184 8.58 -14.94 8.50
CA GLU A 184 9.94 -15.31 8.87
C GLU A 184 10.43 -14.69 10.16
N LEU A 185 10.07 -13.43 10.42
CA LEU A 185 10.31 -12.78 11.71
C LEU A 185 9.62 -13.53 12.86
N LEU A 186 8.57 -14.30 12.56
CA LEU A 186 7.87 -15.18 13.51
C LEU A 186 8.38 -16.62 13.53
N ASN A 187 9.49 -16.94 12.85
CA ASN A 187 10.01 -18.30 12.66
C ASN A 187 9.00 -19.26 12.01
N LYS A 188 8.13 -18.75 11.14
CA LYS A 188 7.09 -19.52 10.42
C LYS A 188 7.23 -19.30 8.91
N PRO A 189 8.37 -19.60 8.28
CA PRO A 189 8.63 -19.27 6.89
C PRO A 189 7.54 -19.80 5.94
N CYS A 190 7.40 -19.13 4.80
CA CYS A 190 6.51 -19.57 3.72
C CYS A 190 6.84 -21.01 3.33
N LYS A 191 5.80 -21.84 3.20
CA LYS A 191 5.93 -23.24 2.78
C LYS A 191 5.61 -23.47 1.31
N GLN A 192 5.08 -22.45 0.63
CA GLN A 192 4.61 -22.55 -0.76
C GLN A 192 5.73 -22.33 -1.77
N THR A 193 6.61 -21.36 -1.52
CA THR A 193 7.66 -20.92 -2.45
C THR A 193 8.86 -20.38 -1.67
N ASP A 194 10.05 -20.45 -2.27
CA ASP A 194 11.28 -19.79 -1.80
C ASP A 194 11.55 -18.46 -2.51
N MET A 195 10.78 -18.12 -3.54
CA MET A 195 10.91 -16.89 -4.32
C MET A 195 10.59 -15.70 -3.42
N ARG A 196 11.51 -14.74 -3.31
CA ARG A 196 11.33 -13.54 -2.47
C ARG A 196 10.66 -12.40 -3.18
N GLU A 197 11.14 -12.09 -4.38
CA GLU A 197 10.69 -10.95 -5.19
C GLU A 197 9.53 -11.36 -6.09
N HIS A 198 8.30 -11.26 -5.58
CA HIS A 198 7.08 -11.54 -6.36
C HIS A 198 5.87 -10.70 -5.93
N CYS A 199 6.08 -9.66 -5.11
CA CYS A 199 5.07 -8.63 -4.88
C CYS A 199 5.33 -7.49 -5.86
N PHE A 200 4.30 -7.08 -6.59
CA PHE A 200 4.42 -6.09 -7.66
C PHE A 200 3.67 -4.80 -7.33
N ALA A 201 4.25 -3.69 -7.76
CA ALA A 201 3.60 -2.39 -7.78
C ALA A 201 3.65 -1.83 -9.20
N LEU A 202 2.58 -1.13 -9.59
CA LEU A 202 2.42 -0.58 -10.94
C LEU A 202 2.32 0.95 -10.90
N ASN A 203 2.79 1.62 -11.96
CA ASN A 203 2.69 3.05 -12.18
C ASN A 203 3.21 3.90 -10.99
N ASN A 204 2.36 4.72 -10.37
CA ASN A 204 2.76 5.59 -9.26
C ASN A 204 3.24 4.79 -8.04
N SER A 205 2.59 3.67 -7.73
CA SER A 205 3.02 2.80 -6.63
C SER A 205 4.37 2.14 -6.93
N ALA A 206 4.68 1.86 -8.20
CA ALA A 206 6.00 1.36 -8.59
C ALA A 206 7.10 2.39 -8.29
N GLN A 207 6.85 3.66 -8.59
CA GLN A 207 7.77 4.75 -8.25
C GLN A 207 7.94 4.85 -6.73
N HIS A 208 6.85 4.79 -5.97
CA HIS A 208 6.89 4.89 -4.51
C HIS A 208 7.72 3.76 -3.88
N VAL A 209 7.50 2.51 -4.30
CA VAL A 209 8.29 1.36 -3.82
C VAL A 209 9.79 1.56 -4.07
N VAL A 210 10.17 2.11 -5.23
CA VAL A 210 11.58 2.38 -5.55
C VAL A 210 12.12 3.58 -4.77
N ASP A 211 11.34 4.66 -4.60
CA ASP A 211 11.73 5.84 -3.82
C ASP A 211 12.04 5.47 -2.35
N LEU A 212 11.30 4.50 -1.80
CA LEU A 212 11.51 3.97 -0.44
C LEU A 212 12.64 2.93 -0.36
N ASN A 213 13.33 2.64 -1.47
CA ASN A 213 14.33 1.57 -1.55
C ASN A 213 13.79 0.18 -1.13
N ASN A 214 12.49 -0.04 -1.36
CA ASN A 214 11.78 -1.27 -1.01
C ASN A 214 11.75 -2.29 -2.16
N GLY A 215 12.15 -1.87 -3.36
CA GLY A 215 12.14 -2.71 -4.54
C GLY A 215 12.90 -2.08 -5.69
N LYS A 216 12.80 -2.71 -6.86
CA LYS A 216 13.50 -2.29 -8.08
C LYS A 216 12.56 -2.29 -9.27
N PHE A 217 12.83 -1.41 -10.22
CA PHE A 217 12.13 -1.45 -11.50
C PHE A 217 12.47 -2.72 -12.27
N VAL A 218 11.48 -3.25 -12.96
CA VAL A 218 11.60 -4.38 -13.88
C VAL A 218 10.89 -4.05 -15.18
N THR A 219 11.36 -4.65 -16.26
CA THR A 219 10.70 -4.62 -17.56
C THR A 219 9.44 -5.48 -17.54
N SER A 220 8.53 -5.26 -18.51
CA SER A 220 7.35 -6.12 -18.69
C SER A 220 7.74 -7.59 -18.89
N ASP A 221 8.81 -7.87 -19.63
CA ASP A 221 9.28 -9.25 -19.87
C ASP A 221 9.77 -9.92 -18.58
N GLU A 222 10.56 -9.20 -17.76
CA GLU A 222 11.00 -9.70 -16.45
C GLU A 222 9.82 -9.96 -15.51
N ALA A 223 8.82 -9.06 -15.49
CA ALA A 223 7.62 -9.25 -14.69
C ALA A 223 6.84 -10.51 -15.12
N LEU A 224 6.68 -10.73 -16.43
CA LEU A 224 6.00 -11.92 -16.97
C LEU A 224 6.74 -13.22 -16.62
N ILE A 225 8.07 -13.21 -16.62
CA ILE A 225 8.88 -14.37 -16.19
C ILE A 225 8.59 -14.71 -14.72
N ILE A 226 8.55 -13.69 -13.85
CA ILE A 226 8.25 -13.88 -12.43
C ILE A 226 6.81 -14.36 -12.24
N PHE A 227 5.83 -13.80 -12.94
CA PHE A 227 4.43 -14.25 -12.85
C PHE A 227 4.25 -15.70 -13.27
N LYS A 228 4.90 -16.12 -14.36
CA LYS A 228 4.87 -17.51 -14.79
C LYS A 228 5.45 -18.44 -13.73
N LYS A 229 6.61 -18.09 -13.17
CA LYS A 229 7.22 -18.84 -12.08
C LYS A 229 6.31 -18.89 -10.84
N ALA A 230 5.70 -17.76 -10.48
CA ALA A 230 4.74 -17.68 -9.37
C ALA A 230 3.58 -18.68 -9.55
N GLN A 231 3.00 -18.75 -10.75
CA GLN A 231 1.93 -19.70 -11.07
C GLN A 231 2.40 -21.15 -11.04
N GLU A 232 3.59 -21.46 -11.59
CA GLU A 232 4.19 -22.80 -11.54
C GLU A 232 4.40 -23.28 -10.09
N GLU A 233 4.72 -22.35 -9.19
CA GLU A 233 4.84 -22.59 -7.74
C GLU A 233 3.51 -22.51 -6.99
N GLY A 234 2.37 -22.42 -7.68
CA GLY A 234 1.03 -22.45 -7.09
C GLY A 234 0.60 -21.15 -6.39
N LEU A 235 1.27 -20.03 -6.66
CA LEU A 235 0.83 -18.72 -6.20
C LEU A 235 -0.33 -18.19 -7.04
N ILE A 236 -1.23 -17.48 -6.36
CA ILE A 236 -2.39 -16.85 -6.98
C ILE A 236 -2.06 -15.39 -7.25
N LEU A 237 -2.23 -14.95 -8.51
CA LEU A 237 -2.05 -13.55 -8.89
C LEU A 237 -3.32 -12.77 -8.55
N GLN A 238 -3.16 -11.68 -7.80
CA GLN A 238 -4.26 -10.82 -7.37
C GLN A 238 -3.96 -9.34 -7.71
N PRO A 239 -4.18 -8.92 -8.97
CA PRO A 239 -4.12 -7.50 -9.37
C PRO A 239 -5.19 -6.62 -8.74
#